data_AF-A0A7S2H750-F1
#
_entry.id   AF-A0A7S2H750-F1
#
_cell.length_a   1.000
_cell.length_b   1.000
_cell.length_c   1.000
_cell.angle_alpha   90.00
_cell.angle_beta   90.00
_cell.angle_gamma   90.00
#
_symmetry.space_group_name_H-M   'P 1'
#
loop_
_entity.id
_entity.type
_entity.pdbx_description
1 polymer ?
#
loop_
_entity_poly.entity_id
_entity_poly.type
_entity_poly.pdbx_seq_one_letter_code
_entity_poly.pdbx_strand_id
1 'polypeptide(L)'
;GPARVWLDAGMTLPGLAMARSIGDHLVKKVGVIAEPEVKHEVCHMDDGKHRYIVIASDGVWEFVASHQAMMLIAKFIHSTSGATDAVTKLIQTSAAKWRQEEGDYRDDITAICVSLHELIKSPEWISQKP
;
A
#
# COMPACT_ATOMS: atom_id res chain seq x y z
N GLY A 1 -1.80 -19.12 -5.13
CA GLY A 1 -2.48 -17.82 -5.38
C GLY A 1 -3.40 -17.49 -4.23
N PRO A 2 -3.76 -16.21 -4.03
CA PRO A 2 -4.60 -15.77 -2.92
C PRO A 2 -6.01 -16.37 -2.98
N ALA A 3 -6.69 -16.41 -1.82
CA ALA A 3 -8.10 -16.82 -1.75
C ALA A 3 -8.98 -15.89 -2.60
N ARG A 4 -10.04 -16.43 -3.20
CA ARG A 4 -10.91 -15.70 -4.12
C ARG A 4 -12.40 -15.89 -3.79
N VAL A 5 -13.19 -14.86 -4.04
CA VAL A 5 -14.66 -14.91 -4.08
C VAL A 5 -15.09 -15.25 -5.49
N TRP A 6 -15.81 -16.36 -5.66
CA TRP A 6 -16.29 -16.86 -6.95
C TRP A 6 -17.79 -16.64 -7.08
N LEU A 7 -18.27 -16.40 -8.32
CA LEU A 7 -19.71 -16.25 -8.59
C LEU A 7 -20.47 -17.57 -8.53
N ASP A 8 -19.80 -18.67 -8.84
CA ASP A 8 -20.35 -20.02 -8.83
C ASP A 8 -19.51 -20.93 -7.95
N ALA A 9 -20.17 -21.92 -7.34
CA ALA A 9 -19.51 -22.92 -6.50
C ALA A 9 -18.50 -23.78 -7.27
N GLY A 10 -18.65 -23.87 -8.60
CA GLY A 10 -17.74 -24.61 -9.48
C GLY A 10 -16.45 -23.85 -9.81
N MET A 11 -16.30 -22.59 -9.40
CA MET A 11 -15.14 -21.73 -9.70
C MET A 11 -14.87 -21.61 -11.21
N THR A 12 -15.93 -21.57 -12.01
CA THR A 12 -15.84 -21.53 -13.48
C THR A 12 -16.02 -20.12 -14.05
N LEU A 13 -16.67 -19.24 -13.29
CA LEU A 13 -16.88 -17.84 -13.62
C LEU A 13 -15.78 -16.95 -13.00
N PRO A 14 -15.71 -15.63 -13.31
CA PRO A 14 -14.69 -14.76 -12.74
C PRO A 14 -14.64 -14.80 -11.20
N GLY A 15 -13.42 -14.85 -10.66
CA GLY A 15 -13.15 -14.86 -9.22
C GLY A 15 -12.29 -13.66 -8.79
N LEU A 16 -12.73 -12.94 -7.75
CA LEU A 16 -12.05 -11.76 -7.21
C LEU A 16 -11.16 -12.14 -6.02
N ALA A 17 -9.90 -11.71 -6.01
CA ALA A 17 -8.94 -12.03 -4.96
C ALA A 17 -9.14 -11.29 -3.63
N MET A 18 -10.14 -10.40 -3.56
CA MET A 18 -10.43 -9.59 -2.38
C MET A 18 -11.91 -9.68 -2.02
N ALA A 19 -12.21 -9.69 -0.71
CA ALA A 19 -13.59 -9.64 -0.21
C ALA A 19 -14.17 -8.23 -0.18
N ARG A 20 -13.34 -7.20 -0.41
CA ARG A 20 -13.75 -5.80 -0.42
C ARG A 20 -13.17 -5.09 -1.64
N SER A 21 -14.00 -4.35 -2.36
CA SER A 21 -13.57 -3.55 -3.51
C SER A 21 -14.58 -2.44 -3.81
N ILE A 22 -14.15 -1.36 -4.43
CA ILE A 22 -15.05 -0.38 -5.04
C ILE A 22 -15.34 -0.85 -6.47
N GLY A 23 -16.58 -0.69 -6.96
CA GLY A 23 -16.96 -1.19 -8.29
C GLY A 23 -17.41 -2.65 -8.26
N ASP A 24 -16.85 -3.51 -9.12
CA ASP A 24 -17.07 -4.97 -9.19
C ASP A 24 -18.52 -5.44 -8.96
N HIS A 25 -19.48 -4.78 -9.61
CA HIS A 25 -20.92 -4.97 -9.35
C HIS A 25 -21.39 -6.42 -9.46
N LEU A 26 -20.76 -7.21 -10.33
CA LEU A 26 -21.06 -8.61 -10.58
C LEU A 26 -20.94 -9.46 -9.31
N VAL A 27 -19.86 -9.28 -8.54
CA VAL A 27 -19.53 -10.10 -7.35
C VAL A 27 -20.10 -9.54 -6.05
N LYS A 28 -20.76 -8.37 -6.08
CA LYS A 28 -21.45 -7.82 -4.89
C LYS A 28 -22.57 -8.73 -4.39
N LYS A 29 -23.22 -9.46 -5.29
CA LYS A 29 -24.29 -10.41 -4.96
C LYS A 29 -23.79 -11.66 -4.22
N VAL A 30 -22.48 -11.92 -4.26
CA VAL A 30 -21.84 -13.08 -3.60
C VAL A 30 -20.94 -12.65 -2.44
N GLY A 31 -21.20 -11.46 -1.87
CA GLY A 31 -20.64 -11.04 -0.58
C GLY A 31 -19.47 -10.06 -0.65
N VAL A 32 -19.01 -9.65 -1.83
CA VAL A 32 -17.99 -8.59 -1.92
C VAL A 32 -18.64 -7.25 -1.55
N ILE A 33 -18.03 -6.50 -0.63
CA ILE A 33 -18.55 -5.20 -0.17
C ILE A 33 -17.62 -4.04 -0.56
N ALA A 34 -18.09 -2.80 -0.53
CA ALA A 34 -17.26 -1.61 -0.77
C ALA A 34 -16.85 -0.89 0.53
N GLU A 35 -17.47 -1.26 1.66
CA GLU A 35 -17.25 -0.60 2.95
C GLU A 35 -15.81 -0.81 3.43
N PRO A 36 -15.03 0.27 3.66
CA PRO A 36 -13.65 0.14 4.14
C PRO A 36 -13.61 -0.33 5.60
N GLU A 37 -12.43 -0.76 6.03
CA GLU A 37 -12.13 -0.85 7.45
C GLU A 37 -11.50 0.47 7.90
N VAL A 38 -12.09 1.12 8.91
CA VAL A 38 -11.60 2.40 9.43
C VAL A 38 -10.94 2.14 10.78
N LYS A 39 -9.66 2.53 10.90
CA LYS A 39 -8.88 2.47 12.13
C LYS A 39 -8.39 3.86 12.50
N HIS A 40 -8.39 4.14 13.80
CA HIS A 40 -7.84 5.36 14.36
C HIS A 40 -6.65 4.98 15.24
N GLU A 41 -5.49 5.53 14.92
CA GLU A 41 -4.25 5.31 15.67
C GLU A 41 -3.74 6.66 16.17
N VAL A 42 -3.27 6.69 17.42
CA VAL A 42 -2.65 7.90 18.00
C VAL A 42 -1.15 7.83 17.77
N CYS A 43 -0.65 8.71 16.90
CA CYS A 43 0.78 8.84 16.64
C CYS A 43 1.40 9.87 17.58
N HIS A 44 2.28 9.43 18.47
CA HIS A 44 3.08 10.32 19.31
C HIS A 44 4.31 10.80 18.52
N MET A 45 4.35 12.09 18.18
CA MET A 45 5.42 12.64 17.34
C MET A 45 6.73 12.88 18.11
N ASP A 46 6.66 12.99 19.43
CA ASP A 46 7.79 13.37 20.29
C ASP A 46 8.78 12.22 20.56
N ASP A 47 8.44 10.98 20.17
CA ASP A 47 9.24 9.80 20.48
C ASP A 47 10.30 9.44 19.43
N GLY A 48 10.33 10.16 18.30
CA GLY A 48 11.25 9.93 17.18
C GLY A 48 11.00 8.64 16.37
N LYS A 49 9.98 7.86 16.71
CA LYS A 49 9.64 6.57 16.09
C LYS A 49 8.64 6.73 14.95
N HIS A 50 7.67 7.63 15.08
CA HIS A 50 6.58 7.80 14.11
C HIS A 50 6.86 8.92 13.10
N ARG A 51 7.85 8.72 12.22
CA ARG A 51 8.26 9.75 11.24
C ARG A 51 7.56 9.63 9.89
N TYR A 52 7.25 8.41 9.45
CA TYR A 52 6.79 8.15 8.09
C TYR A 52 5.68 7.11 8.04
N ILE A 53 4.74 7.32 7.11
CA ILE A 53 3.77 6.32 6.68
C ILE A 53 4.08 5.95 5.24
N VAL A 54 4.13 4.64 4.96
CA VAL A 54 4.22 4.11 3.60
C VAL A 54 2.89 3.50 3.23
N ILE A 55 2.33 3.96 2.11
CA ILE A 55 1.11 3.42 1.50
C ILE A 55 1.52 2.88 0.13
N ALA A 56 1.20 1.63 -0.18
CA ALA A 56 1.57 1.03 -1.46
C ALA A 56 0.57 -0.04 -1.90
N SER A 57 0.57 -0.38 -3.19
CA SER A 57 -0.14 -1.54 -3.74
C SER A 57 0.51 -2.86 -3.29
N ASP A 58 -0.18 -3.97 -3.47
CA ASP A 58 0.33 -5.34 -3.32
C ASP A 58 1.55 -5.62 -4.20
N GLY A 59 1.72 -4.91 -5.32
CA GLY A 59 2.96 -4.87 -6.09
C GLY A 59 4.23 -4.57 -5.25
N VAL A 60 4.11 -3.95 -4.07
CA VAL A 60 5.19 -3.89 -3.07
C VAL A 60 5.09 -5.05 -2.07
N TRP A 61 3.92 -5.21 -1.45
CA TRP A 61 3.75 -6.04 -0.26
C TRP A 61 3.79 -7.55 -0.50
N GLU A 62 3.60 -8.01 -1.74
CA GLU A 62 3.67 -9.43 -2.11
C GLU A 62 5.04 -10.02 -1.76
N PHE A 63 6.13 -9.27 -2.02
CA PHE A 63 7.50 -9.75 -1.82
C PHE A 63 8.34 -8.90 -0.87
N VAL A 64 7.86 -7.73 -0.43
CA VAL A 64 8.57 -6.86 0.51
C VAL A 64 7.81 -6.76 1.81
N ALA A 65 8.38 -7.32 2.89
CA ALA A 65 7.81 -7.19 4.22
C ALA A 65 7.87 -5.73 4.71
N SER A 66 6.89 -5.32 5.53
CA SER A 66 6.76 -3.95 6.04
C SER A 66 8.04 -3.42 6.70
N HIS A 67 8.70 -4.23 7.53
CA HIS A 67 9.97 -3.84 8.16
C HIS A 67 11.10 -3.59 7.15
N GLN A 68 11.17 -4.39 6.07
CA GLN A 68 12.18 -4.21 5.01
C GLN A 68 11.91 -2.91 4.24
N ALA A 69 10.64 -2.63 3.93
CA ALA A 69 10.25 -1.37 3.30
C ALA A 69 10.66 -0.18 4.18
N MET A 70 10.38 -0.22 5.48
CA MET A 70 10.77 0.87 6.39
C MET A 70 12.28 1.04 6.52
N MET A 71 13.06 -0.04 6.49
CA MET A 71 14.53 0.04 6.46
C MET A 71 15.05 0.73 5.18
N LEU A 72 14.45 0.43 4.03
CA LEU A 72 14.80 1.11 2.77
C LEU A 72 14.43 2.59 2.84
N ILE A 73 13.25 2.92 3.33
CA ILE A 73 12.85 4.31 3.51
C ILE A 73 13.86 5.03 4.40
N ALA A 74 14.11 4.52 5.62
CA ALA A 74 15.04 5.15 6.56
C ALA A 74 16.46 5.33 5.99
N LYS A 75 16.92 4.42 5.14
CA LYS A 75 18.24 4.49 4.50
C LYS A 75 18.36 5.62 3.48
N PHE A 76 17.29 5.91 2.74
CA PHE A 76 17.33 6.84 1.61
C PHE A 76 16.58 8.14 1.86
N ILE A 77 15.82 8.27 2.95
CA ILE A 77 14.99 9.44 3.23
C ILE A 77 15.76 10.75 3.42
N HIS A 78 17.05 10.67 3.73
CA HIS A 78 17.95 11.81 3.89
C HIS A 78 18.81 12.11 2.65
N SER A 79 18.52 11.47 1.50
CA SER A 79 19.17 11.80 0.23
C SER A 79 18.66 13.13 -0.34
N THR A 80 19.26 13.58 -1.44
CA THR A 80 18.97 14.87 -2.08
C THR A 80 17.48 15.07 -2.38
N SER A 81 16.76 14.05 -2.87
CA SER A 81 15.32 14.14 -3.16
C SER A 81 14.44 13.54 -2.06
N GLY A 82 15.02 13.16 -0.91
CA GLY A 82 14.34 12.65 0.28
C GLY A 82 13.35 11.52 0.01
N ALA A 83 12.05 11.80 0.20
CA ALA A 83 10.98 10.80 0.06
C ALA A 83 10.89 10.20 -1.35
N THR A 84 11.16 10.99 -2.39
CA THR A 84 11.13 10.52 -3.78
C THR A 84 12.17 9.44 -4.04
N ASP A 85 13.40 9.65 -3.58
CA ASP A 85 14.48 8.67 -3.76
C ASP A 85 14.22 7.41 -2.94
N ALA A 86 13.73 7.58 -1.71
CA ALA A 86 13.36 6.49 -0.81
C ALA A 86 12.28 5.58 -1.42
N VAL A 87 11.20 6.15 -1.93
CA VAL A 87 10.12 5.42 -2.59
C VAL A 87 10.58 4.82 -3.92
N THR A 88 11.38 5.55 -4.70
CA THR A 88 11.97 5.03 -5.94
C THR A 88 12.78 3.77 -5.66
N LYS A 89 13.56 3.76 -4.57
CA LYS A 89 14.32 2.58 -4.19
C LYS A 89 13.42 1.42 -3.77
N LEU A 90 12.35 1.69 -3.02
CA LEU A 90 11.36 0.68 -2.66
C LEU A 90 10.71 0.05 -3.90
N ILE A 91 10.31 0.86 -4.88
CA ILE A 91 9.70 0.41 -6.15
C ILE A 91 10.71 -0.45 -6.94
N GLN A 92 11.96 0.01 -7.08
CA GLN A 92 13.00 -0.74 -7.77
C GLN A 92 13.31 -2.08 -7.11
N THR A 93 13.39 -2.09 -5.77
CA THR A 93 13.58 -3.33 -5.01
C THR A 93 12.41 -4.29 -5.20
N SER A 94 11.18 -3.78 -5.16
CA SER A 94 9.98 -4.59 -5.38
C SER A 94 9.97 -5.18 -6.80
N ALA A 95 10.26 -4.37 -7.83
CA ALA A 95 10.37 -4.83 -9.21
C ALA A 95 11.43 -5.92 -9.42
N ALA A 96 12.59 -5.79 -8.74
CA ALA A 96 13.63 -6.81 -8.78
C ALA A 96 13.17 -8.12 -8.14
N LYS A 97 12.42 -8.06 -7.04
CA LYS A 97 11.86 -9.26 -6.39
C LYS A 97 10.80 -9.93 -7.26
N TRP A 98 9.88 -9.17 -7.87
CA TRP A 98 8.95 -9.73 -8.86
C TRP A 98 9.67 -10.46 -9.99
N ARG A 99 10.74 -9.86 -10.54
CA ARG A 99 11.56 -10.50 -11.58
C ARG A 99 12.21 -11.82 -11.13
N GLN A 100 12.60 -11.88 -9.86
CA GLN A 100 13.22 -13.05 -9.23
C GLN A 100 12.20 -14.17 -8.99
N GLU A 101 11.02 -13.84 -8.48
CA GLU A 101 10.01 -14.83 -8.06
C GLU A 101 9.09 -15.26 -9.21
N GLU A 102 8.67 -14.33 -10.07
CA GLU A 102 7.64 -14.53 -11.11
C GLU A 102 8.16 -14.37 -12.55
N GLY A 103 9.47 -14.20 -12.71
CA GLY A 103 10.09 -14.14 -14.03
C GLY A 103 9.67 -12.89 -14.82
N ASP A 104 9.16 -13.07 -16.03
CA ASP A 104 8.79 -11.96 -16.91
C ASP A 104 7.47 -11.28 -16.53
N TYR A 105 6.74 -11.85 -15.56
CA TYR A 105 5.52 -11.25 -15.01
C TYR A 105 5.82 -10.33 -13.83
N ARG A 106 5.07 -9.21 -13.75
CA ARG A 106 5.13 -8.24 -12.66
C ARG A 106 3.81 -7.46 -12.62
N ASP A 107 3.29 -7.24 -11.42
CA ASP A 107 2.13 -6.36 -11.22
C ASP A 107 2.50 -4.87 -11.24
N ASP A 108 1.50 -3.99 -11.24
CA ASP A 108 1.72 -2.55 -11.10
C ASP A 108 2.21 -2.20 -9.67
N ILE A 109 3.35 -1.53 -9.61
CA ILE A 109 4.00 -1.18 -8.34
C ILE A 109 3.84 0.32 -8.09
N THR A 110 2.99 0.66 -7.12
CA THR A 110 2.76 2.04 -6.70
C THR A 110 3.06 2.18 -5.21
N ALA A 111 3.78 3.22 -4.83
CA ALA A 111 4.08 3.52 -3.43
C ALA A 111 4.13 5.03 -3.19
N ILE A 112 3.74 5.43 -1.98
CA ILE A 112 3.76 6.79 -1.46
C ILE A 112 4.39 6.74 -0.07
N CYS A 113 5.28 7.70 0.23
CA CYS A 113 5.83 7.91 1.56
C CYS A 113 5.44 9.30 2.05
N VAL A 114 4.77 9.36 3.20
CA VAL A 114 4.30 10.59 3.83
C VAL A 114 5.13 10.85 5.08
N SER A 115 5.72 12.03 5.18
CA SER A 115 6.32 12.52 6.42
C SER A 115 5.22 13.05 7.34
N LEU A 116 5.01 12.38 8.48
CA LEU A 116 4.00 12.81 9.46
C LEU A 116 4.37 14.16 10.10
N HIS A 117 5.66 14.42 10.28
CA HIS A 117 6.15 15.69 10.83
C HIS A 117 5.83 16.87 9.93
N GLU A 118 6.07 16.72 8.62
CA GLU A 118 5.78 17.78 7.65
C GLU A 118 4.27 17.96 7.45
N LEU A 119 3.50 16.85 7.47
CA LEU A 119 2.04 16.88 7.33
C LEU A 119 1.37 17.69 8.44
N ILE A 120 1.83 17.55 9.69
CA ILE A 120 1.26 18.26 10.85
C ILE A 120 1.70 19.73 10.86
N LYS A 121 2.92 20.04 10.41
CA LYS A 121 3.43 21.41 10.33
C LYS A 121 2.75 22.28 9.27
N SER A 122 2.10 21.67 8.28
CA SER A 122 1.35 22.37 7.24
C SER A 122 -0.16 22.14 7.42
N PRO A 123 -0.83 22.87 8.32
CA PRO A 123 -2.23 22.65 8.67
C PRO A 123 -3.22 23.20 7.63
N GLU A 124 -2.77 23.61 6.44
CA GLU A 124 -3.63 24.23 5.43
C GLU A 124 -4.79 23.32 4.99
N TRP A 125 -4.63 22.00 5.12
CA TRP A 125 -5.67 21.00 4.87
C TRP A 125 -6.61 20.75 6.06
N ILE A 126 -6.23 21.12 7.29
CA ILE A 126 -7.04 20.95 8.52
C ILE A 126 -8.14 22.04 8.61
N SER A 127 -7.88 23.21 8.03
CA SER A 127 -8.84 24.34 8.00
C SER A 127 -9.98 24.14 7.00
N GLN A 128 -9.88 23.16 6.10
CA GLN A 128 -10.94 22.79 5.17
C GLN A 128 -11.87 21.76 5.83
N LYS A 129 -12.60 22.19 6.85
CA LYS A 129 -13.79 21.43 7.28
C LYS A 129 -14.87 21.55 6.18
N PRO A 130 -15.65 20.49 5.91
CA PRO A 130 -16.86 20.63 5.10
C PRO A 130 -17.86 21.60 5.74
#